data_AF-A0A8X6IGA7-F1
#
_entry.id   AF-A0A8X6IGA7-F1
#
_cell.length_a   1.000
_cell.length_b   1.000
_cell.length_c   1.000
_cell.angle_alpha   90.00
_cell.angle_beta   90.00
_cell.angle_gamma   90.00
#
_symmetry.space_group_name_H-M   'P 1'
#
loop_
_entity.id
_entity.type
_entity.pdbx_description
1 polymer ?
#
loop_
_entity_poly.entity_id
_entity_poly.type
_entity_poly.pdbx_seq_one_letter_code
_entity_poly.pdbx_strand_id
1 'polypeptide(L)'
;MLRFRLHKIAFCADIQRAFLEIGIAKEDRQFLKFSCPPPPRPPNLDLSTHNVETFRYTRVTFGVKCSPFLLAAVIRLHIEKYINKYKRACKMLNELYDNLINSTSNTMEALQLSEEMIHILGEKGMNLRRWATISTTLHKAWKRANINYWKASEVSGVPLKILGIIWDNVNDNLNFDDHCIDDIANNGENLTRGIVINHPNGNDVYKDVPKDYTEDATPKNFMAVLKGDEILAGVGSGKVQKSGPSDHVFVYFADHGAPGLIAFSADELSAMDLNRTINYMYENNMYGKMVIYIEACKSGSMFGNILPNNINVYTTMAANSEESSYACYFDGKRDIYLGDSYSVNWMEDSDQEVLTTETLQKQFKIVKKETTESKCRSSEI
;
A
#
# COMPACT_ATOMS: atom_id res chain seq x y z
N MET A 1 -6.86 -19.37 -0.54
CA MET A 1 -7.46 -19.42 0.82
C MET A 1 -8.29 -20.67 1.12
N LEU A 2 -9.32 -21.05 0.36
CA LEU A 2 -10.22 -22.17 0.72
C LEU A 2 -9.53 -23.52 1.03
N ARG A 3 -8.38 -23.82 0.43
CA ARG A 3 -7.62 -25.06 0.69
C ARG A 3 -6.65 -24.98 1.87
N PHE A 4 -6.33 -23.76 2.31
CA PHE A 4 -5.37 -23.53 3.37
C PHE A 4 -5.80 -24.14 4.70
N ARG A 5 -7.10 -24.20 4.93
CA ARG A 5 -7.72 -24.75 6.15
C ARG A 5 -8.59 -25.98 5.88
N LEU A 6 -8.35 -26.68 4.77
CA LEU A 6 -9.07 -27.91 4.46
C LEU A 6 -8.71 -29.05 5.43
N HIS A 7 -7.48 -29.05 5.94
CA HIS A 7 -6.98 -30.07 6.86
C HIS A 7 -6.33 -29.47 8.10
N LYS A 8 -6.12 -30.32 9.12
CA LYS A 8 -5.72 -29.92 10.48
C LYS A 8 -4.32 -29.33 10.61
N ILE A 9 -3.41 -29.64 9.69
CA ILE A 9 -2.03 -29.11 9.71
C ILE A 9 -1.89 -28.13 8.56
N ALA A 10 -2.13 -26.86 8.85
CA ALA A 10 -1.88 -25.76 7.94
C ALA A 10 -0.40 -25.38 7.93
N PHE A 11 0.12 -25.04 6.75
CA PHE A 11 1.46 -24.51 6.58
C PHE A 11 1.59 -23.60 5.37
N CYS A 12 2.56 -22.69 5.42
CA CYS A 12 2.91 -21.81 4.32
C CYS A 12 4.42 -21.60 4.22
N ALA A 13 4.87 -21.08 3.08
CA ALA A 13 6.24 -20.65 2.83
C ALA A 13 6.31 -19.58 1.73
N ASP A 14 7.32 -18.73 1.80
CA ASP A 14 7.60 -17.71 0.78
C ASP A 14 8.62 -18.24 -0.24
N ILE A 15 8.54 -17.78 -1.49
CA ILE A 15 9.62 -18.00 -2.47
C ILE A 15 10.59 -16.81 -2.40
N GLN A 16 11.86 -17.11 -2.10
CA GLN A 16 12.91 -16.12 -2.18
C GLN A 16 13.12 -15.68 -3.64
N ARG A 17 12.99 -14.36 -3.89
CA ARG A 17 13.39 -13.72 -5.17
C ARG A 17 12.73 -14.33 -6.42
N ALA A 18 11.51 -14.86 -6.30
CA ALA A 18 10.81 -15.63 -7.35
C ALA A 18 10.93 -15.03 -8.77
N PHE A 19 10.60 -13.74 -8.92
CA PHE A 19 10.68 -13.05 -10.22
C PHE A 19 12.12 -12.87 -10.73
N LEU A 20 13.07 -12.62 -9.82
CA LEU A 20 14.47 -12.38 -10.16
C LEU A 20 15.19 -13.65 -10.65
N GLU A 21 14.65 -14.83 -10.38
CA GLU A 21 15.18 -16.08 -10.92
C GLU A 21 14.79 -16.30 -12.39
N ILE A 22 13.79 -15.58 -12.90
CA ILE A 22 13.29 -15.74 -14.27
C ILE A 22 14.04 -14.80 -15.21
N GLY A 23 14.81 -15.38 -16.13
CA GLY A 23 15.54 -14.65 -17.16
C GLY A 23 14.64 -14.12 -18.28
N ILE A 24 14.91 -12.90 -18.73
CA ILE A 24 14.29 -12.31 -19.92
C ILE A 24 15.18 -12.57 -21.14
N ALA A 25 14.58 -13.04 -22.24
CA ALA A 25 15.23 -13.23 -23.53
C ALA A 25 15.87 -11.91 -24.00
N LYS A 26 17.04 -11.97 -24.63
CA LYS A 26 17.87 -10.78 -24.91
C LYS A 26 17.14 -9.76 -25.79
N GLU A 27 16.35 -10.27 -26.73
CA GLU A 27 15.46 -9.57 -27.66
C GLU A 27 14.33 -8.82 -26.95
N ASP A 28 13.80 -9.34 -25.84
CA ASP A 28 12.68 -8.74 -25.10
C ASP A 28 13.13 -7.70 -24.07
N ARG A 29 14.40 -7.70 -23.66
CA ARG A 29 14.96 -6.73 -22.70
C ARG A 29 14.83 -5.28 -23.18
N GLN A 30 14.62 -5.06 -24.48
CA GLN A 30 14.42 -3.73 -25.02
C GLN A 30 13.13 -3.05 -24.55
N PHE A 31 12.13 -3.84 -24.12
CA PHE A 31 10.84 -3.34 -23.62
C PHE A 31 10.86 -3.05 -22.11
N LEU A 32 11.94 -3.43 -21.42
CA LEU A 32 12.09 -3.28 -19.96
C LEU A 32 13.29 -2.37 -19.65
N LYS A 33 13.31 -1.21 -20.31
CA LYS A 33 14.30 -0.16 -20.12
C LYS A 33 13.91 0.73 -18.96
N PHE A 34 14.90 1.18 -18.19
CA PHE A 34 14.72 2.24 -17.22
C PHE A 34 15.94 3.15 -17.24
N SER A 35 15.68 4.43 -16.99
CA SER A 35 16.70 5.47 -16.95
C SER A 35 17.20 5.60 -15.52
N CYS A 36 18.50 5.47 -15.31
CA CYS A 36 19.11 5.64 -13.99
C CYS A 36 20.45 6.39 -14.11
N PRO A 37 20.74 7.32 -13.18
CA PRO A 37 22.04 7.97 -13.09
C PRO A 37 23.16 6.97 -12.75
N PRO A 38 24.36 7.11 -13.34
CA PRO A 38 25.47 6.22 -13.06
C PRO A 38 25.97 6.40 -11.62
N PRO A 39 26.37 5.31 -10.94
CA PRO A 39 27.01 5.41 -9.62
C PRO A 39 28.40 6.07 -9.72
N PRO A 40 28.86 6.82 -8.68
CA PRO A 40 28.24 6.98 -7.36
C PRO A 40 27.11 8.02 -7.34
N ARG A 41 26.04 7.73 -6.58
CA ARG A 41 24.87 8.60 -6.44
C ARG A 41 24.99 9.46 -5.18
N PRO A 42 25.18 10.79 -5.27
CA PRO A 42 25.02 11.67 -4.12
C PRO A 42 23.56 11.65 -3.63
N PRO A 43 23.32 11.90 -2.33
CA PRO A 43 21.98 11.90 -1.73
C PRO A 43 21.03 12.95 -2.33
N ASN A 44 21.56 13.99 -2.97
CA ASN A 44 20.80 15.07 -3.63
C ASN A 44 21.17 15.13 -5.11
N LEU A 45 20.83 14.09 -5.86
CA LEU A 45 21.17 14.03 -7.27
C LEU A 45 20.21 14.89 -8.11
N ASP A 46 20.72 16.03 -8.57
CA ASP A 46 20.05 16.87 -9.55
C ASP A 46 20.14 16.25 -10.96
N LEU A 47 18.99 15.77 -11.47
CA LEU A 47 18.86 15.16 -12.80
C LEU A 47 19.01 16.17 -13.96
N SER A 48 19.03 17.48 -13.69
CA SER A 48 19.26 18.51 -14.72
C SER A 48 20.74 18.67 -15.08
N THR A 49 21.64 18.22 -14.20
CA THR A 49 23.09 18.37 -14.35
C THR A 49 23.84 17.05 -14.57
N HIS A 50 23.17 15.90 -14.44
CA HIS A 50 23.79 14.58 -14.52
C HIS A 50 23.35 13.77 -15.75
N ASN A 51 24.32 13.10 -16.38
CA ASN A 51 24.05 12.18 -17.48
C ASN A 51 23.23 10.98 -16.99
N VAL A 52 22.16 10.66 -17.71
CA VAL A 52 21.28 9.52 -17.43
C VAL A 52 21.68 8.35 -18.32
N GLU A 53 21.90 7.18 -17.74
CA GLU A 53 22.14 5.95 -18.48
C GLU A 53 20.87 5.11 -18.61
N THR A 54 20.71 4.45 -19.75
CA THR A 54 19.60 3.51 -19.96
C THR A 54 20.01 2.11 -19.58
N PHE A 55 19.42 1.59 -18.51
CA PHE A 55 19.55 0.21 -18.07
C PHE A 55 18.41 -0.65 -18.63
N ARG A 56 18.61 -1.96 -18.64
CA ARG A 56 17.61 -2.94 -19.05
C ARG A 56 17.52 -4.03 -18.01
N TYR A 57 16.31 -4.36 -17.60
CA TYR A 57 16.11 -5.53 -16.77
C TYR A 57 16.50 -6.80 -17.53
N THR A 58 17.25 -7.67 -16.85
CA THR A 58 17.63 -8.99 -17.36
C THR A 58 16.76 -10.10 -16.77
N ARG A 59 15.97 -9.76 -15.75
CA ARG A 59 15.07 -10.63 -15.00
C ARG A 59 13.68 -10.03 -14.87
N VAL A 60 12.65 -10.87 -14.70
CA VAL A 60 11.28 -10.42 -14.49
C VAL A 60 11.21 -9.52 -13.26
N THR A 61 10.49 -8.40 -13.38
CA THR A 61 10.40 -7.38 -12.33
C THR A 61 9.10 -7.48 -11.55
N PHE A 62 9.13 -6.94 -10.33
CA PHE A 62 7.91 -6.72 -9.55
C PHE A 62 7.08 -5.58 -10.15
N GLY A 63 5.75 -5.63 -9.99
CA GLY A 63 4.84 -4.55 -10.38
C GLY A 63 4.38 -4.54 -11.84
N VAL A 64 4.90 -5.41 -12.71
CA VAL A 64 4.39 -5.55 -14.09
C VAL A 64 3.26 -6.56 -14.13
N LYS A 65 2.15 -6.22 -14.79
CA LYS A 65 0.93 -7.06 -14.86
C LYS A 65 1.17 -8.50 -15.32
N CYS A 66 2.16 -8.74 -16.19
CA CYS A 66 2.46 -10.06 -16.71
C CYS A 66 3.37 -10.91 -15.80
N SER A 67 4.03 -10.33 -14.80
CA SER A 67 5.02 -11.04 -13.97
C SER A 67 4.42 -12.26 -13.23
N PRO A 68 3.21 -12.19 -12.63
CA PRO A 68 2.59 -13.35 -12.00
C PRO A 68 2.32 -14.50 -12.98
N PHE A 69 1.89 -14.16 -14.20
CA PHE A 69 1.67 -15.15 -15.26
C PHE A 69 2.97 -15.84 -15.64
N LEU A 70 4.06 -15.08 -15.84
CA LEU A 70 5.36 -15.63 -16.19
C LEU A 70 5.91 -16.54 -15.10
N LEU A 71 5.75 -16.16 -13.82
CA LEU A 71 6.14 -17.02 -12.69
C LEU A 71 5.37 -18.33 -12.69
N ALA A 72 4.05 -18.28 -12.81
CA ALA A 72 3.20 -19.47 -12.85
C ALA A 72 3.55 -20.38 -14.04
N ALA A 73 3.81 -19.81 -15.22
CA ALA A 73 4.18 -20.56 -16.42
C ALA A 73 5.54 -21.27 -16.26
N VAL A 74 6.55 -20.59 -15.70
CA VAL A 74 7.88 -21.16 -15.46
C VAL A 74 7.83 -22.27 -14.42
N ILE A 75 7.09 -22.08 -13.33
CA ILE A 75 6.91 -23.13 -12.31
C ILE A 75 6.22 -24.35 -12.93
N ARG A 76 5.14 -24.16 -13.70
CA ARG A 76 4.43 -25.24 -14.39
C ARG A 76 5.34 -26.07 -15.29
N LEU A 77 6.10 -25.39 -16.14
CA LEU A 77 7.06 -26.05 -17.01
C LEU A 77 8.11 -26.84 -16.23
N HIS A 78 8.57 -26.30 -15.09
CA HIS A 78 9.60 -26.95 -14.28
C HIS A 78 9.07 -28.20 -13.56
N ILE A 79 7.85 -28.16 -13.01
CA ILE A 79 7.28 -29.28 -12.24
C ILE A 79 6.88 -30.48 -13.11
N GLU A 80 6.71 -30.32 -14.43
CA GLU A 80 6.40 -31.42 -15.36
C GLU A 80 7.43 -32.55 -15.29
N LYS A 81 8.71 -32.21 -15.08
CA LYS A 81 9.81 -33.18 -14.90
C LYS A 81 9.61 -34.10 -13.69
N TYR A 82 8.85 -33.64 -12.71
CA TYR A 82 8.71 -34.26 -11.39
C TYR A 82 7.34 -34.93 -11.18
N ILE A 83 6.39 -34.76 -12.10
CA ILE A 83 4.99 -35.14 -11.89
C ILE A 83 4.79 -36.64 -11.60
N ASN A 84 5.65 -37.50 -12.18
CA ASN A 84 5.60 -38.94 -11.98
C ASN A 84 6.21 -39.39 -10.64
N LYS A 85 7.13 -38.59 -10.09
CA LYS A 85 7.87 -38.92 -8.86
C LYS A 85 7.26 -38.25 -7.62
N TYR A 86 6.91 -36.96 -7.73
CA TYR A 86 6.42 -36.12 -6.64
C TYR A 86 5.03 -35.55 -6.98
N LYS A 87 4.10 -36.44 -7.39
CA LYS A 87 2.78 -36.05 -7.91
C LYS A 87 2.03 -35.06 -7.03
N ARG A 88 2.08 -35.25 -5.70
CA ARG A 88 1.36 -34.40 -4.75
C ARG A 88 2.05 -33.04 -4.54
N ALA A 89 3.37 -33.02 -4.41
CA ALA A 89 4.13 -31.76 -4.36
C ALA A 89 3.94 -30.94 -5.64
N CYS A 90 4.01 -31.57 -6.83
CA CYS A 90 3.76 -30.88 -8.11
C CYS A 90 2.34 -30.30 -8.18
N LYS A 91 1.32 -31.04 -7.70
CA LYS A 91 -0.05 -30.51 -7.63
C LYS A 91 -0.14 -29.25 -6.77
N MET A 92 0.53 -29.24 -5.62
CA MET A 92 0.54 -28.07 -4.71
C MET A 92 1.30 -26.89 -5.33
N LEU A 93 2.45 -27.14 -5.97
CA LEU A 93 3.23 -26.12 -6.65
C LEU A 93 2.53 -25.54 -7.88
N ASN A 94 1.69 -26.31 -8.58
CA ASN A 94 0.90 -25.81 -9.71
C ASN A 94 -0.16 -24.78 -9.30
N GLU A 95 -0.55 -24.80 -8.03
CA GLU A 95 -1.55 -23.92 -7.42
C GLU A 95 -0.89 -22.75 -6.66
N LEU A 96 0.43 -22.62 -6.78
CA LEU A 96 1.21 -21.56 -6.18
C LEU A 96 0.98 -20.24 -6.94
N TYR A 97 0.84 -19.15 -6.18
CA TYR A 97 0.80 -17.79 -6.71
C TYR A 97 2.16 -17.12 -6.50
N ASP A 98 2.34 -16.44 -5.39
CA ASP A 98 3.59 -15.84 -4.88
C ASP A 98 4.08 -16.55 -3.62
N ASN A 99 3.15 -17.02 -2.79
CA ASN A 99 3.39 -17.80 -1.59
C ASN A 99 2.80 -19.22 -1.71
N LEU A 100 3.47 -20.19 -1.10
CA LEU A 100 2.96 -21.54 -0.91
C LEU A 100 2.03 -21.55 0.31
N ILE A 101 0.78 -21.96 0.15
CA ILE A 101 -0.21 -22.00 1.23
C ILE A 101 -1.05 -23.27 1.09
N ASN A 102 -1.00 -24.16 2.09
CA ASN A 102 -1.74 -25.43 2.03
C ASN A 102 -1.99 -26.06 3.41
N SER A 103 -2.63 -27.24 3.42
CA SER A 103 -2.79 -28.05 4.61
C SER A 103 -2.74 -29.56 4.34
N THR A 104 -2.41 -30.34 5.37
CA THR A 104 -2.44 -31.82 5.32
C THR A 104 -3.10 -32.41 6.56
N SER A 105 -3.46 -33.69 6.48
CA SER A 105 -4.10 -34.42 7.57
C SER A 105 -3.09 -34.98 8.58
N ASN A 106 -1.79 -35.04 8.26
CA ASN A 106 -0.77 -35.57 9.15
C ASN A 106 0.61 -34.89 8.93
N THR A 107 1.43 -34.91 9.98
CA THR A 107 2.71 -34.19 10.04
C THR A 107 3.79 -34.83 9.18
N MET A 108 3.79 -36.15 9.04
CA MET A 108 4.80 -36.86 8.23
C MET A 108 4.65 -36.50 6.75
N GLU A 109 3.41 -36.47 6.27
CA GLU A 109 3.07 -36.01 4.92
C GLU A 109 3.47 -34.55 4.70
N ALA A 110 3.20 -33.65 5.67
CA ALA A 110 3.62 -32.26 5.55
C ALA A 110 5.15 -32.10 5.46
N LEU A 111 5.90 -32.87 6.26
CA LEU A 111 7.36 -32.87 6.22
C LEU A 111 7.87 -33.34 4.86
N GLN A 112 7.39 -34.50 4.39
CA GLN A 112 7.76 -35.05 3.09
C GLN A 112 7.47 -34.05 1.97
N LEU A 113 6.28 -33.46 1.94
CA LEU A 113 5.90 -32.47 0.94
C LEU A 113 6.79 -31.23 1.00
N SER A 114 7.18 -30.79 2.20
CA SER A 114 8.09 -29.65 2.36
C SER A 114 9.46 -29.94 1.73
N GLU A 115 10.04 -31.11 2.01
CA GLU A 115 11.33 -31.54 1.47
C GLU A 115 11.28 -31.71 -0.06
N GLU A 116 10.22 -32.32 -0.58
CA GLU A 116 9.99 -32.48 -2.02
C GLU A 116 9.89 -31.12 -2.73
N MET A 117 9.11 -30.17 -2.18
CA MET A 117 8.95 -28.84 -2.79
C MET A 117 10.23 -28.01 -2.72
N ILE A 118 10.97 -28.07 -1.61
CA ILE A 118 12.29 -27.43 -1.47
C ILE A 118 13.25 -27.96 -2.54
N HIS A 119 13.28 -29.28 -2.73
CA HIS A 119 14.12 -29.89 -3.75
C HIS A 119 13.72 -29.45 -5.17
N ILE A 120 12.42 -29.51 -5.50
CA ILE A 120 11.93 -29.16 -6.84
C ILE A 120 12.25 -27.69 -7.18
N LEU A 121 11.86 -26.73 -6.34
CA LEU A 121 12.07 -25.31 -6.66
C LEU A 121 13.53 -24.86 -6.47
N GLY A 122 14.26 -25.47 -5.53
CA GLY A 122 15.67 -25.18 -5.27
C GLY A 122 16.58 -25.41 -6.48
N GLU A 123 16.25 -26.38 -7.35
CA GLU A 123 16.99 -26.63 -8.60
C GLU A 123 16.97 -25.44 -9.59
N LYS A 124 16.04 -24.49 -9.40
CA LYS A 124 15.94 -23.26 -10.21
C LYS A 124 16.25 -21.99 -9.42
N GLY A 125 16.85 -22.12 -8.22
CA GLY A 125 17.17 -20.99 -7.35
C GLY A 125 15.97 -20.39 -6.61
N MET A 126 14.77 -20.91 -6.84
CA MET A 126 13.53 -20.47 -6.17
C MET A 126 13.43 -21.09 -4.77
N ASN A 127 14.30 -20.66 -3.87
CA ASN A 127 14.38 -21.23 -2.52
C ASN A 127 13.14 -20.89 -1.69
N LEU A 128 12.46 -21.92 -1.18
CA LEU A 128 11.37 -21.75 -0.23
C LEU A 128 11.93 -21.41 1.16
N ARG A 129 11.44 -20.32 1.75
CA ARG A 129 11.91 -19.78 3.04
C ARG A 129 10.73 -19.39 3.92
N ARG A 130 11.03 -19.04 5.18
CA ARG A 130 10.03 -18.55 6.15
C ARG A 130 8.86 -19.53 6.32
N TRP A 131 9.18 -20.82 6.41
CA TRP A 131 8.16 -21.86 6.58
C TRP A 131 7.42 -21.68 7.90
N ALA A 132 6.10 -21.57 7.88
CA ALA A 132 5.28 -21.44 9.07
C ALA A 132 4.20 -22.53 9.12
N THR A 133 3.84 -22.96 10.32
CA THR A 133 2.82 -23.99 10.55
C THR A 133 2.17 -23.85 11.92
N ILE A 134 0.95 -24.36 12.04
CA ILE A 134 0.25 -24.56 13.32
C ILE A 134 0.83 -25.73 14.14
N SER A 135 1.46 -26.71 13.48
CA SER A 135 1.86 -27.95 14.15
C SER A 135 3.22 -27.83 14.83
N THR A 136 3.24 -27.87 16.16
CA THR A 136 4.49 -27.90 16.95
C THR A 136 5.36 -29.13 16.62
N THR A 137 4.74 -30.26 16.30
CA THR A 137 5.44 -31.48 15.85
C THR A 137 6.12 -31.27 14.50
N LEU A 138 5.42 -30.65 13.54
CA LEU A 138 5.99 -30.34 12.22
C LEU A 138 7.14 -29.34 12.35
N HIS A 139 6.96 -28.31 13.17
CA HIS A 139 7.99 -27.33 13.47
C HIS A 139 9.27 -27.98 14.03
N LYS A 140 9.14 -28.90 15.01
CA LYS A 140 10.28 -29.69 15.53
C LYS A 140 10.89 -30.60 14.47
N ALA A 141 10.12 -31.08 13.50
CA ALA A 141 10.63 -31.90 12.41
C ALA A 141 11.43 -31.07 11.41
N TRP A 142 10.92 -29.91 10.97
CA TRP A 142 11.63 -28.96 10.13
C TRP A 142 12.94 -28.47 10.75
N LYS A 143 12.93 -28.21 12.06
CA LYS A 143 14.16 -27.87 12.79
C LYS A 143 15.23 -28.97 12.70
N ARG A 144 14.81 -30.24 12.83
CA ARG A 144 15.73 -31.39 12.70
C ARG A 144 16.21 -31.59 11.26
N ALA A 145 15.37 -31.27 10.28
CA ALA A 145 15.68 -31.33 8.85
C ALA A 145 16.43 -30.09 8.33
N ASN A 146 16.79 -29.15 9.21
CA ASN A 146 17.47 -27.89 8.85
C ASN A 146 16.71 -27.02 7.82
N ILE A 147 15.37 -27.05 7.87
CA ILE A 147 14.51 -26.23 7.01
C ILE A 147 14.35 -24.83 7.62
N ASN A 148 14.45 -23.79 6.77
CA ASN A 148 14.31 -22.39 7.17
C ASN A 148 12.86 -22.06 7.60
N TYR A 149 12.57 -22.17 8.89
CA TYR A 149 11.23 -21.94 9.44
C TYR A 149 11.09 -20.58 10.13
N TRP A 150 9.85 -20.14 10.29
CA TRP A 150 9.41 -18.91 10.94
C TRP A 150 8.42 -19.26 12.07
N LYS A 151 8.47 -18.52 13.19
CA LYS A 151 7.49 -18.59 14.28
C LYS A 151 6.91 -17.19 14.45
N ALA A 152 5.64 -16.97 14.13
CA ALA A 152 5.00 -15.70 14.45
C ALA A 152 4.67 -15.66 15.95
N SER A 153 4.80 -14.45 16.52
CA SER A 153 4.58 -14.09 17.93
C SER A 153 5.57 -14.68 18.95
N GLU A 154 6.72 -13.99 19.08
CA GLU A 154 7.51 -13.77 20.32
C GLU A 154 8.85 -13.05 20.04
N VAL A 155 9.36 -13.08 18.80
CA VAL A 155 10.76 -12.65 18.53
C VAL A 155 10.93 -11.56 17.47
N SER A 156 9.96 -11.30 16.58
CA SER A 156 10.23 -10.46 15.38
C SER A 156 9.27 -9.31 15.10
N GLY A 157 8.14 -9.14 15.80
CA GLY A 157 7.18 -8.05 15.55
C GLY A 157 6.40 -8.13 14.23
N VAL A 158 6.97 -8.73 13.17
CA VAL A 158 6.36 -8.80 11.83
C VAL A 158 5.23 -9.85 11.75
N PRO A 159 4.00 -9.47 11.36
CA PRO A 159 2.88 -10.39 11.16
C PRO A 159 3.10 -11.30 9.94
N LEU A 160 2.67 -12.56 10.04
CA LEU A 160 2.75 -13.53 8.95
C LEU A 160 1.59 -13.29 7.97
N LYS A 161 1.85 -12.60 6.86
CA LYS A 161 0.84 -12.33 5.83
C LYS A 161 0.75 -13.47 4.80
N ILE A 162 -0.47 -13.95 4.56
CA ILE A 162 -0.82 -14.94 3.54
C ILE A 162 -1.90 -14.39 2.61
N LEU A 163 -1.56 -14.12 1.34
CA LEU A 163 -2.48 -13.55 0.35
C LEU A 163 -3.21 -12.28 0.86
N GLY A 164 -2.50 -11.42 1.60
CA GLY A 164 -3.06 -10.18 2.16
C GLY A 164 -3.76 -10.31 3.52
N ILE A 165 -3.87 -11.52 4.09
CA ILE A 165 -4.49 -11.76 5.40
C ILE A 165 -3.39 -12.09 6.41
N ILE A 166 -3.49 -11.56 7.63
CA ILE A 166 -2.58 -11.90 8.73
C ILE A 166 -2.99 -13.25 9.30
N TRP A 167 -2.07 -14.22 9.31
CA TRP A 167 -2.28 -15.51 9.96
C TRP A 167 -1.47 -15.62 11.24
N ASP A 168 -2.16 -15.62 12.37
CA ASP A 168 -1.59 -16.02 13.65
C ASP A 168 -1.54 -17.55 13.69
N ASN A 169 -0.37 -18.11 13.37
CA ASN A 169 -0.19 -19.57 13.34
C ASN A 169 -0.12 -20.21 14.74
N VAL A 170 -0.01 -19.42 15.81
CA VAL A 170 0.02 -19.94 17.20
C VAL A 170 -1.40 -20.17 17.69
N ASN A 171 -2.26 -19.18 17.52
CA ASN A 171 -3.67 -19.26 17.93
C ASN A 171 -4.60 -19.76 16.81
N ASP A 172 -4.07 -19.93 15.61
CA ASP A 172 -4.79 -20.35 14.40
C ASP A 172 -5.91 -19.39 13.97
N ASN A 173 -5.66 -18.09 14.13
CA ASN A 173 -6.58 -17.03 13.76
C ASN A 173 -6.18 -16.39 12.43
N LEU A 174 -7.18 -16.14 11.58
CA LEU A 174 -7.03 -15.29 10.40
C LEU A 174 -7.56 -13.91 10.75
N ASN A 175 -6.67 -12.93 10.78
CA ASN A 175 -6.98 -11.54 11.02
C ASN A 175 -6.83 -10.78 9.72
N PHE A 176 -7.72 -9.84 9.45
CA PHE A 176 -7.45 -8.81 8.46
C PHE A 176 -6.49 -7.81 9.08
N ASP A 177 -5.65 -7.20 8.25
CA ASP A 177 -4.89 -6.03 8.68
C ASP A 177 -5.92 -4.90 8.77
N ASP A 178 -6.53 -4.76 9.95
CA ASP A 178 -7.47 -3.69 10.22
C ASP A 178 -6.62 -2.46 10.51
N HIS A 179 -6.15 -1.81 9.44
CA HIS A 179 -5.37 -0.59 9.56
C HIS A 179 -6.26 0.48 10.20
N CYS A 180 -6.10 0.76 11.48
CA CYS A 180 -6.81 1.88 12.10
C CYS A 180 -6.07 3.18 11.74
N ILE A 181 -6.80 4.25 11.43
CA ILE A 181 -6.20 5.58 11.15
C ILE A 181 -5.40 6.14 12.37
N ASP A 182 -5.52 5.53 13.56
CA ASP A 182 -4.81 5.91 14.80
C ASP A 182 -3.83 4.84 15.33
N ASP A 183 -3.29 3.99 14.46
CA ASP A 183 -2.40 2.87 14.84
C ASP A 183 -0.90 3.22 14.93
N ILE A 184 -0.50 4.46 14.58
CA ILE A 184 0.92 4.87 14.46
C ILE A 184 1.52 5.32 15.81
N ALA A 185 0.87 6.23 16.53
CA ALA A 185 1.48 6.89 17.68
C ALA A 185 1.86 5.91 18.79
N ASN A 186 1.01 4.91 19.05
CA ASN A 186 1.22 3.90 20.09
C ASN A 186 1.71 2.56 19.55
N ASN A 187 2.09 2.50 18.27
CA ASN A 187 2.59 1.28 17.65
C ASN A 187 3.80 0.72 18.41
N GLY A 188 3.93 -0.61 18.47
CA GLY A 188 5.08 -1.28 19.08
C GLY A 188 6.41 -0.95 18.41
N GLU A 189 6.38 -0.65 17.11
CA GLU A 189 7.53 -0.28 16.29
C GLU A 189 7.88 1.21 16.35
N ASN A 190 6.99 2.07 16.86
CA ASN A 190 7.28 3.48 17.04
C ASN A 190 8.28 3.69 18.18
N LEU A 191 9.51 4.06 17.81
CA LEU A 191 10.61 4.32 18.74
C LEU A 191 10.32 5.47 19.72
N THR A 192 9.39 6.35 19.37
CA THR A 192 8.93 7.49 20.18
C THR A 192 7.43 7.38 20.41
N ARG A 193 7.01 6.43 21.27
CA ARG A 193 5.59 6.20 21.55
C ARG A 193 4.86 7.46 22.02
N GLY A 194 3.66 7.67 21.49
CA GLY A 194 2.82 8.83 21.71
C GLY A 194 3.21 10.06 20.88
N ILE A 195 4.25 9.97 20.04
CA ILE A 195 4.75 11.07 19.21
C ILE A 195 4.69 10.65 17.74
N VAL A 196 4.17 11.53 16.89
CA VAL A 196 4.24 11.43 15.43
C VAL A 196 4.91 12.69 14.91
N ILE A 197 5.77 12.55 13.90
CA ILE A 197 6.45 13.66 13.24
C ILE A 197 6.23 13.56 11.73
N ASN A 198 6.09 14.70 11.05
CA ASN A 198 5.89 14.78 9.59
C ASN A 198 7.10 15.39 8.83
N HIS A 199 8.18 15.70 9.55
CA HIS A 199 9.42 16.25 9.00
C HIS A 199 10.62 15.73 9.82
N PRO A 200 11.83 15.55 9.23
CA PRO A 200 13.01 15.14 9.96
C PRO A 200 13.34 16.12 11.11
N ASN A 201 13.44 15.60 12.34
CA ASN A 201 13.60 16.40 13.56
C ASN A 201 12.47 17.43 13.78
N GLY A 202 11.29 17.21 13.19
CA GLY A 202 10.11 18.04 13.41
C GLY A 202 9.53 17.89 14.81
N ASN A 203 8.61 18.79 15.13
CA ASN A 203 7.84 18.74 16.38
C ASN A 203 6.81 17.60 16.33
N ASP A 204 6.31 17.23 17.51
CA ASP A 204 5.17 16.31 17.62
C ASP A 204 3.92 16.94 16.99
N VAL A 205 3.36 16.27 15.99
CA VAL A 205 2.12 16.67 15.31
C VAL A 205 0.91 15.85 15.75
N TYR A 206 1.09 14.89 16.66
CA TYR A 206 0.01 14.02 17.12
C TYR A 206 -0.76 14.59 18.31
N LYS A 207 -0.07 15.35 19.15
CA LYS A 207 -0.65 15.89 20.37
C LYS A 207 -1.89 16.74 20.06
N ASP A 208 -2.96 16.50 20.82
CA ASP A 208 -4.23 17.23 20.74
C ASP A 208 -5.01 17.08 19.41
N VAL A 209 -4.57 16.19 18.50
CA VAL A 209 -5.33 15.87 17.28
C VAL A 209 -6.66 15.21 17.65
N PRO A 210 -7.81 15.75 17.20
CA PRO A 210 -9.12 15.16 17.46
C PRO A 210 -9.27 13.77 16.85
N LYS A 211 -9.89 12.85 17.59
CA LYS A 211 -10.12 11.46 17.19
C LYS A 211 -11.60 11.22 16.93
N ASP A 212 -12.14 11.94 15.95
CA ASP A 212 -13.59 11.89 15.67
C ASP A 212 -14.01 10.55 15.06
N TYR A 213 -13.18 9.96 14.20
CA TYR A 213 -13.38 8.65 13.59
C TYR A 213 -12.00 7.99 13.43
N THR A 214 -11.77 6.86 14.10
CA THR A 214 -10.52 6.09 14.01
C THR A 214 -10.77 4.75 13.32
N GLU A 215 -11.25 3.74 14.04
CA GLU A 215 -11.69 2.45 13.49
C GLU A 215 -12.92 2.61 12.58
N ASP A 216 -13.72 3.66 12.82
CA ASP A 216 -14.92 4.00 12.05
C ASP A 216 -14.63 4.81 10.78
N ALA A 217 -13.37 5.04 10.43
CA ALA A 217 -13.00 5.83 9.25
C ALA A 217 -13.21 5.03 7.96
N THR A 218 -14.46 4.96 7.50
CA THR A 218 -14.88 4.25 6.29
C THR A 218 -15.34 5.23 5.20
N PRO A 219 -15.34 4.85 3.91
CA PRO A 219 -15.88 5.68 2.82
C PRO A 219 -17.32 6.16 3.09
N LYS A 220 -18.15 5.26 3.64
CA LYS A 220 -19.53 5.56 4.00
C LYS A 220 -19.60 6.66 5.06
N ASN A 221 -18.82 6.53 6.14
CA ASN A 221 -18.84 7.51 7.22
C ASN A 221 -18.23 8.83 6.77
N PHE A 222 -17.15 8.81 5.99
CA PHE A 222 -16.59 10.02 5.38
C PHE A 222 -17.62 10.79 4.53
N MET A 223 -18.36 10.09 3.66
CA MET A 223 -19.44 10.73 2.89
C MET A 223 -20.59 11.22 3.78
N ALA A 224 -20.93 10.51 4.86
CA ALA A 224 -21.96 10.95 5.80
C ALA A 224 -21.53 12.19 6.60
N VAL A 225 -20.24 12.30 6.98
CA VAL A 225 -19.66 13.51 7.57
C VAL A 225 -19.85 14.70 6.63
N LEU A 226 -19.48 14.54 5.34
CA LEU A 226 -19.64 15.58 4.32
C LEU A 226 -21.11 15.96 4.09
N LYS A 227 -22.04 15.01 4.17
CA LYS A 227 -23.48 15.27 4.03
C LYS A 227 -24.15 15.83 5.28
N GLY A 228 -23.43 15.95 6.39
CA GLY A 228 -24.03 16.39 7.65
C GLY A 228 -25.05 15.39 8.21
N ASP A 229 -24.89 14.09 7.92
CA ASP A 229 -25.91 13.08 8.18
C ASP A 229 -25.89 12.61 9.65
N GLU A 230 -27.04 12.72 10.32
CA GLU A 230 -27.23 12.32 11.72
C GLU A 230 -27.14 10.79 11.91
N ILE A 231 -27.08 9.99 10.83
CA ILE A 231 -26.83 8.55 10.89
C ILE A 231 -25.53 8.20 11.64
N LEU A 232 -24.60 9.15 11.76
CA LEU A 232 -23.36 8.96 12.52
C LEU A 232 -23.52 9.15 14.03
N ALA A 233 -24.73 9.43 14.53
CA ALA A 233 -25.00 9.44 15.96
C ALA A 233 -24.64 8.08 16.59
N GLY A 234 -23.63 8.10 17.47
CA GLY A 234 -23.11 6.89 18.12
C GLY A 234 -22.03 6.12 17.34
N VAL A 235 -21.56 6.64 16.21
CA VAL A 235 -20.41 6.14 15.45
C VAL A 235 -19.25 7.11 15.65
N GLY A 236 -18.09 6.65 16.12
CA GLY A 236 -17.00 7.51 16.57
C GLY A 236 -17.49 8.60 17.55
N SER A 237 -17.14 9.85 17.27
CA SER A 237 -17.66 11.04 17.98
C SER A 237 -19.07 11.45 17.56
N GLY A 238 -19.56 10.98 16.41
CA GLY A 238 -20.78 11.46 15.75
C GLY A 238 -20.69 12.88 15.19
N LYS A 239 -19.50 13.49 15.12
CA LYS A 239 -19.30 14.83 14.58
C LYS A 239 -19.41 14.83 13.05
N VAL A 240 -20.36 15.60 12.55
CA VAL A 240 -20.53 15.86 11.11
C VAL A 240 -20.43 17.34 10.80
N GLN A 241 -20.19 17.71 9.54
CA GLN A 241 -20.21 19.13 9.18
C GLN A 241 -21.62 19.71 9.32
N LYS A 242 -21.70 20.96 9.78
CA LYS A 242 -22.94 21.71 9.96
C LYS A 242 -22.92 23.04 9.22
N SER A 243 -22.11 23.11 8.16
CA SER A 243 -21.90 24.31 7.37
C SER A 243 -23.13 24.68 6.56
N GLY A 244 -23.30 25.97 6.33
CA GLY A 244 -24.34 26.56 5.52
C GLY A 244 -23.80 27.32 4.30
N PRO A 245 -24.68 28.06 3.60
CA PRO A 245 -24.36 28.67 2.30
C PRO A 245 -23.31 29.79 2.33
N SER A 246 -22.97 30.31 3.51
CA SER A 246 -21.92 31.34 3.68
C SER A 246 -20.57 30.76 4.08
N ASP A 247 -20.52 29.47 4.42
CA ASP A 247 -19.35 28.88 5.05
C ASP A 247 -18.35 28.39 4.02
N HIS A 248 -17.09 28.30 4.42
CA HIS A 248 -16.03 27.71 3.61
C HIS A 248 -15.68 26.34 4.16
N VAL A 249 -15.64 25.34 3.27
CA VAL A 249 -15.30 23.96 3.62
C VAL A 249 -13.95 23.61 3.01
N PHE A 250 -13.04 23.08 3.83
CA PHE A 250 -11.76 22.53 3.38
C PHE A 250 -11.73 21.03 3.67
N VAL A 251 -11.43 20.23 2.65
CA VAL A 251 -11.30 18.78 2.76
C VAL A 251 -9.90 18.39 2.32
N TYR A 252 -9.17 17.68 3.16
CA TYR A 252 -7.88 17.11 2.84
C TYR A 252 -7.92 15.60 3.01
N PHE A 253 -7.42 14.87 2.02
CA PHE A 253 -7.30 13.43 2.02
C PHE A 253 -5.87 13.03 1.65
N ALA A 254 -5.29 12.10 2.39
CA ALA A 254 -3.96 11.55 2.13
C ALA A 254 -3.91 10.05 2.41
N ASP A 255 -3.76 9.26 1.35
CA ASP A 255 -3.53 7.80 1.39
C ASP A 255 -3.12 7.33 -0.03
N HIS A 256 -3.23 6.05 -0.29
CA HIS A 256 -3.15 5.42 -1.59
C HIS A 256 -4.36 5.73 -2.46
N GLY A 257 -4.14 5.58 -3.77
CA GLY A 257 -5.18 5.73 -4.77
C GLY A 257 -4.91 4.89 -6.00
N ALA A 258 -5.93 4.75 -6.83
CA ALA A 258 -5.88 4.09 -8.12
C ALA A 258 -6.75 4.87 -9.12
N PRO A 259 -6.78 4.50 -10.42
CA PRO A 259 -7.65 5.21 -11.36
C PRO A 259 -9.11 5.17 -10.90
N GLY A 260 -9.67 6.34 -10.59
CA GLY A 260 -11.07 6.50 -10.20
C GLY A 260 -11.42 6.12 -8.76
N LEU A 261 -10.44 5.98 -7.85
CA LEU A 261 -10.70 5.72 -6.43
C LEU A 261 -9.56 6.19 -5.51
N ILE A 262 -9.91 6.43 -4.25
CA ILE A 262 -8.98 6.59 -3.13
C ILE A 262 -9.22 5.50 -2.08
N ALA A 263 -8.16 5.00 -1.46
CA ALA A 263 -8.21 3.87 -0.55
C ALA A 263 -8.50 4.31 0.88
N PHE A 264 -9.37 3.61 1.58
CA PHE A 264 -9.47 3.61 3.03
C PHE A 264 -8.92 2.28 3.55
N SER A 265 -8.69 2.18 4.85
CA SER A 265 -8.05 1.02 5.48
C SER A 265 -8.60 -0.35 5.08
N ALA A 266 -9.93 -0.46 4.91
CA ALA A 266 -10.62 -1.72 4.63
C ALA A 266 -11.60 -1.65 3.44
N ASP A 267 -11.68 -0.50 2.77
CA ASP A 267 -12.64 -0.25 1.68
C ASP A 267 -12.15 0.86 0.75
N GLU A 268 -12.84 1.12 -0.35
CA GLU A 268 -12.43 2.10 -1.37
C GLU A 268 -13.52 3.14 -1.62
N LEU A 269 -13.16 4.42 -1.71
CA LEU A 269 -14.08 5.47 -2.12
C LEU A 269 -13.92 5.76 -3.61
N SER A 270 -14.97 5.45 -4.38
CA SER A 270 -14.98 5.72 -5.82
C SER A 270 -15.08 7.22 -6.13
N ALA A 271 -14.46 7.64 -7.23
CA ALA A 271 -14.60 8.99 -7.77
C ALA A 271 -16.06 9.37 -8.00
N MET A 272 -16.88 8.42 -8.49
CA MET A 272 -18.30 8.66 -8.74
C MET A 272 -19.07 8.99 -7.45
N ASP A 273 -18.83 8.25 -6.37
CA ASP A 273 -19.56 8.46 -5.11
C ASP A 273 -19.11 9.72 -4.37
N LEU A 274 -17.82 10.05 -4.44
CA LEU A 274 -17.31 11.32 -3.94
C LEU A 274 -17.93 12.51 -4.70
N ASN A 275 -17.94 12.49 -6.03
CA ASN A 275 -18.51 13.58 -6.83
C ASN A 275 -20.04 13.70 -6.66
N ARG A 276 -20.75 12.57 -6.51
CA ARG A 276 -22.19 12.60 -6.14
C ARG A 276 -22.41 13.25 -4.77
N THR A 277 -21.53 12.97 -3.81
CA THR A 277 -21.59 13.56 -2.47
C THR A 277 -21.32 15.07 -2.52
N ILE A 278 -20.34 15.51 -3.30
CA ILE A 278 -20.06 16.93 -3.53
C ILE A 278 -21.26 17.63 -4.19
N ASN A 279 -21.86 17.01 -5.22
CA ASN A 279 -23.05 17.56 -5.87
C ASN A 279 -24.25 17.65 -4.91
N TYR A 280 -24.44 16.64 -4.05
CA TYR A 280 -25.45 16.71 -2.99
C TYR A 280 -25.21 17.90 -2.05
N MET A 281 -23.96 18.13 -1.61
CA MET A 281 -23.63 19.26 -0.75
C MET A 281 -23.95 20.61 -1.42
N TYR A 282 -23.66 20.73 -2.73
CA TYR A 282 -23.99 21.91 -3.53
C TYR A 282 -25.51 22.13 -3.60
N GLU A 283 -26.27 21.10 -3.99
CA GLU A 283 -27.73 21.16 -4.10
C GLU A 283 -28.44 21.49 -2.78
N ASN A 284 -27.81 21.13 -1.65
CA ASN A 284 -28.33 21.40 -0.31
C ASN A 284 -27.73 22.65 0.36
N ASN A 285 -27.03 23.51 -0.40
CA ASN A 285 -26.46 24.77 0.09
C ASN A 285 -25.54 24.60 1.32
N MET A 286 -24.76 23.52 1.36
CA MET A 286 -23.95 23.18 2.52
C MET A 286 -22.60 23.91 2.57
N TYR A 287 -22.31 24.77 1.59
CA TYR A 287 -21.11 25.61 1.56
C TYR A 287 -21.31 26.79 0.62
N GLY A 288 -20.61 27.90 0.87
CA GLY A 288 -20.44 28.99 -0.08
C GLY A 288 -19.27 28.74 -1.03
N LYS A 289 -18.15 28.22 -0.49
CA LYS A 289 -16.99 27.76 -1.27
C LYS A 289 -16.40 26.51 -0.65
N MET A 290 -15.92 25.59 -1.47
CA MET A 290 -15.25 24.38 -1.01
C MET A 290 -13.89 24.21 -1.69
N VAL A 291 -12.90 23.78 -0.92
CA VAL A 291 -11.56 23.44 -1.40
C VAL A 291 -11.25 22.00 -1.02
N ILE A 292 -10.76 21.21 -1.97
CA ILE A 292 -10.40 19.79 -1.74
C ILE A 292 -8.97 19.52 -2.20
N TYR A 293 -8.12 19.08 -1.28
CA TYR A 293 -6.75 18.64 -1.55
C TYR A 293 -6.69 17.11 -1.45
N ILE A 294 -6.15 16.45 -2.49
CA ILE A 294 -5.98 14.98 -2.51
C ILE A 294 -4.51 14.63 -2.75
N GLU A 295 -3.91 14.03 -1.73
CA GLU A 295 -2.66 13.27 -1.81
C GLU A 295 -3.00 11.80 -2.06
N ALA A 296 -2.80 11.34 -3.29
CA ALA A 296 -2.92 9.93 -3.65
C ALA A 296 -2.29 9.64 -5.01
N CYS A 297 -1.91 8.38 -5.22
CA CYS A 297 -1.59 7.89 -6.56
C CYS A 297 -2.79 8.11 -7.49
N LYS A 298 -2.54 8.66 -8.68
CA LYS A 298 -3.55 8.88 -9.73
C LYS A 298 -4.71 9.79 -9.31
N SER A 299 -4.51 10.64 -8.31
CA SER A 299 -5.51 11.56 -7.74
C SER A 299 -6.24 12.43 -8.79
N GLY A 300 -5.58 12.77 -9.90
CA GLY A 300 -6.21 13.53 -10.99
C GLY A 300 -7.41 12.82 -11.64
N SER A 301 -7.51 11.50 -11.49
CA SER A 301 -8.65 10.71 -11.96
C SER A 301 -9.90 10.84 -11.09
N MET A 302 -9.80 11.43 -9.89
CA MET A 302 -10.95 11.61 -8.99
C MET A 302 -11.94 12.66 -9.47
N PHE A 303 -11.49 13.65 -10.24
CA PHE A 303 -12.32 14.78 -10.67
C PHE A 303 -12.32 15.01 -12.18
N GLY A 304 -11.33 14.47 -12.90
CA GLY A 304 -11.17 14.68 -14.35
C GLY A 304 -12.41 14.26 -15.13
N ASN A 305 -13.06 15.20 -15.81
CA ASN A 305 -14.33 15.03 -16.56
C ASN A 305 -15.52 14.55 -15.71
N ILE A 306 -15.45 14.66 -14.39
CA ILE A 306 -16.54 14.28 -13.47
C ILE A 306 -17.05 15.50 -12.69
N LEU A 307 -16.13 16.30 -12.13
CA LEU A 307 -16.48 17.45 -11.29
C LEU A 307 -16.96 18.62 -12.17
N PRO A 308 -18.18 19.16 -11.95
CA PRO A 308 -18.62 20.36 -12.64
C PRO A 308 -17.78 21.59 -12.27
N ASN A 309 -17.61 22.53 -13.19
CA ASN A 309 -16.84 23.76 -12.97
C ASN A 309 -17.67 24.93 -12.42
N ASN A 310 -18.97 24.73 -12.17
CA ASN A 310 -19.93 25.77 -11.81
C ASN A 310 -20.59 25.54 -10.44
N ILE A 311 -19.90 24.84 -9.53
CA ILE A 311 -20.41 24.46 -8.20
C ILE A 311 -19.58 25.00 -7.03
N ASN A 312 -18.76 26.04 -7.28
CA ASN A 312 -17.91 26.70 -6.27
C ASN A 312 -16.94 25.76 -5.53
N VAL A 313 -16.41 24.75 -6.24
CA VAL A 313 -15.41 23.80 -5.72
C VAL A 313 -14.08 24.01 -6.42
N TYR A 314 -13.02 24.23 -5.65
CA TYR A 314 -11.65 24.21 -6.14
C TYR A 314 -10.95 22.94 -5.65
N THR A 315 -10.25 22.25 -6.54
CA THR A 315 -9.54 21.01 -6.20
C THR A 315 -8.07 21.13 -6.55
N THR A 316 -7.21 20.53 -5.73
CA THR A 316 -5.81 20.27 -6.09
C THR A 316 -5.44 18.82 -5.77
N MET A 317 -4.57 18.25 -6.58
CA MET A 317 -4.27 16.83 -6.61
C MET A 317 -2.77 16.63 -6.76
N ALA A 318 -2.19 15.74 -5.94
CA ALA A 318 -0.76 15.44 -5.91
C ALA A 318 -0.21 14.93 -7.24
N ALA A 319 -1.01 14.13 -7.97
CA ALA A 319 -0.64 13.48 -9.21
C ALA A 319 -1.72 13.65 -10.29
N ASN A 320 -1.33 13.53 -11.57
CA ASN A 320 -2.27 13.39 -12.69
C ASN A 320 -2.95 12.00 -12.70
N SER A 321 -3.77 11.65 -13.70
CA SER A 321 -4.54 10.39 -13.72
C SER A 321 -3.71 9.11 -13.94
N GLU A 322 -2.45 9.23 -14.36
CA GLU A 322 -1.62 8.12 -14.84
C GLU A 322 -0.43 7.78 -13.94
N GLU A 323 -0.05 8.67 -13.03
CA GLU A 323 1.18 8.57 -12.24
C GLU A 323 0.92 8.38 -10.74
N SER A 324 1.95 7.95 -10.03
CA SER A 324 1.94 7.83 -8.57
C SER A 324 2.21 9.19 -7.91
N SER A 325 1.76 9.34 -6.66
CA SER A 325 2.35 10.31 -5.74
C SER A 325 3.59 9.70 -5.06
N TYR A 326 4.35 10.52 -4.34
CA TYR A 326 5.66 10.15 -3.81
C TYR A 326 5.76 10.46 -2.32
N ALA A 327 6.27 9.50 -1.57
CA ALA A 327 6.68 9.68 -0.19
C ALA A 327 8.01 10.46 -0.12
N CYS A 328 8.23 11.19 0.98
CA CYS A 328 9.42 11.99 1.24
C CYS A 328 9.90 11.82 2.69
N TYR A 329 11.07 12.38 2.99
CA TYR A 329 11.66 12.36 4.33
C TYR A 329 11.81 10.95 4.92
N PHE A 330 12.58 10.09 4.24
CA PHE A 330 12.92 8.78 4.79
C PHE A 330 13.70 8.92 6.12
N ASP A 331 13.16 8.38 7.21
CA ASP A 331 13.77 8.34 8.52
C ASP A 331 14.43 6.97 8.73
N GLY A 332 15.75 6.91 8.61
CA GLY A 332 16.50 5.67 8.76
C GLY A 332 16.53 5.09 10.18
N LYS A 333 16.07 5.82 11.21
CA LYS A 333 15.92 5.25 12.57
C LYS A 333 14.62 4.47 12.67
N ARG A 334 13.55 4.99 12.05
CA ARG A 334 12.21 4.38 12.03
C ARG A 334 12.01 3.41 10.86
N ASP A 335 12.90 3.43 9.87
CA ASP A 335 12.85 2.65 8.63
C ASP A 335 11.56 2.89 7.81
N ILE A 336 11.04 4.11 7.86
CA ILE A 336 9.81 4.55 7.18
C ILE A 336 9.97 5.96 6.59
N TYR A 337 9.07 6.35 5.70
CA TYR A 337 8.92 7.74 5.26
C TYR A 337 8.02 8.51 6.24
N LEU A 338 8.33 9.79 6.48
CA LEU A 338 7.60 10.61 7.45
C LEU A 338 6.42 11.39 6.86
N GLY A 339 6.43 11.62 5.54
CA GLY A 339 5.36 12.35 4.87
C GLY A 339 5.36 12.11 3.35
N ASP A 340 4.49 12.81 2.64
CA ASP A 340 4.34 12.73 1.18
C ASP A 340 4.69 14.07 0.52
N SER A 341 5.41 14.04 -0.60
CA SER A 341 6.03 15.22 -1.22
C SER A 341 5.03 16.36 -1.45
N TYR A 342 3.86 16.08 -2.05
CA TYR A 342 2.86 17.14 -2.28
C TYR A 342 2.30 17.66 -0.95
N SER A 343 2.03 16.74 -0.03
CA SER A 343 1.47 17.05 1.29
C SER A 343 2.37 17.93 2.14
N VAL A 344 3.64 17.56 2.29
CA VAL A 344 4.60 18.35 3.06
C VAL A 344 4.81 19.71 2.42
N ASN A 345 4.87 19.80 1.09
CA ASN A 345 5.08 21.06 0.40
C ASN A 345 3.95 22.07 0.68
N TRP A 346 2.67 21.67 0.61
CA TRP A 346 1.58 22.62 0.89
C TRP A 346 1.44 22.95 2.39
N MET A 347 1.71 21.99 3.28
CA MET A 347 1.68 22.22 4.72
C MET A 347 2.81 23.15 5.16
N GLU A 348 4.03 22.92 4.70
CA GLU A 348 5.20 23.72 5.08
C GLU A 348 5.17 25.12 4.45
N ASP A 349 4.63 25.27 3.23
CA ASP A 349 4.29 26.57 2.65
C ASP A 349 3.30 27.32 3.55
N SER A 350 2.22 26.63 3.98
CA SER A 350 1.21 27.23 4.85
C SER A 350 1.72 27.61 6.24
N ASP A 351 2.71 26.88 6.77
CA ASP A 351 3.36 27.17 8.06
C ASP A 351 4.28 28.40 7.98
N GLN A 352 4.82 28.71 6.81
CA GLN A 352 5.79 29.78 6.60
C GLN A 352 5.18 31.08 6.07
N GLU A 353 4.10 30.99 5.29
CA GLU A 353 3.48 32.11 4.59
C GLU A 353 2.39 32.81 5.42
N VAL A 354 2.09 34.06 5.04
CA VAL A 354 0.95 34.79 5.63
C VAL A 354 -0.31 34.46 4.83
N LEU A 355 -1.06 33.48 5.30
CA LEU A 355 -2.25 32.91 4.63
C LEU A 355 -3.34 33.93 4.27
N THR A 356 -3.38 35.10 4.91
CA THR A 356 -4.33 36.18 4.55
C THR A 356 -3.95 36.93 3.27
N THR A 357 -2.71 36.75 2.80
CA THR A 357 -2.15 37.42 1.61
C THR A 357 -1.87 36.44 0.47
N GLU A 358 -1.62 35.19 0.80
CA GLU A 358 -1.43 34.14 -0.17
C GLU A 358 -2.76 33.65 -0.75
N THR A 359 -2.82 33.53 -2.07
CA THR A 359 -3.96 32.93 -2.74
C THR A 359 -3.74 31.43 -2.96
N LEU A 360 -4.84 30.67 -3.05
CA LEU A 360 -4.79 29.24 -3.39
C LEU A 360 -4.02 28.99 -4.71
N GLN A 361 -4.11 29.90 -5.68
CA GLN A 361 -3.37 29.81 -6.93
C GLN A 361 -1.86 30.06 -6.75
N LYS A 362 -1.46 30.93 -5.81
CA LYS A 362 -0.05 31.16 -5.48
C LYS A 362 0.51 29.92 -4.80
N GLN A 363 -0.16 29.42 -3.76
CA GLN A 363 0.21 28.17 -3.08
C GLN A 363 0.30 27.00 -4.07
N PHE A 364 -0.72 26.77 -4.91
CA PHE A 364 -0.67 25.68 -5.90
C PHE A 364 0.50 25.80 -6.88
N LYS A 365 0.90 27.03 -7.27
CA LYS A 365 2.08 27.24 -8.13
C LYS A 365 3.39 26.90 -7.41
N ILE A 366 3.49 27.21 -6.11
CA ILE A 366 4.64 26.86 -5.28
C ILE A 366 4.70 25.35 -5.12
N VAL A 367 3.63 24.73 -4.63
CA VAL A 367 3.52 23.27 -4.42
C VAL A 367 3.79 22.49 -5.71
N LYS A 368 3.26 22.93 -6.85
CA LYS A 368 3.51 22.29 -8.15
C LYS A 368 4.97 22.44 -8.62
N LYS A 369 5.66 23.52 -8.21
CA LYS A 369 7.07 23.73 -8.53
C LYS A 369 7.96 22.85 -7.64
N GLU A 370 7.60 22.69 -6.38
CA GLU A 370 8.37 21.95 -5.38
C GLU A 370 8.13 20.44 -5.41
N THR A 371 6.93 20.01 -5.82
CA THR A 371 6.61 18.60 -6.06
C THR A 371 7.12 18.23 -7.46
N THR A 372 8.36 17.75 -7.54
CA THR A 372 9.03 17.48 -8.82
C THR A 372 8.83 16.06 -9.34
N GLU A 373 8.39 15.16 -8.47
CA GLU A 373 8.27 13.73 -8.71
C GLU A 373 6.96 13.36 -9.41
N SER A 374 5.92 14.18 -9.25
CA SER A 374 4.61 14.03 -9.88
C SER A 374 4.13 15.36 -10.50
N LYS A 375 3.17 15.28 -11.41
CA LYS A 375 2.55 16.45 -12.04
C LYS A 375 1.27 16.79 -11.30
N CYS A 376 1.39 17.66 -10.31
CA CYS A 376 0.23 18.18 -9.59
C CYS A 376 -0.78 18.82 -10.54
N ARG A 377 -2.06 18.61 -10.24
CA ARG A 377 -3.20 19.15 -11.00
C ARG A 377 -4.06 20.01 -10.09
N SER A 378 -4.75 20.99 -10.67
CA SER A 378 -5.84 21.70 -10.03
C SER A 378 -7.03 21.77 -10.98
N SER A 379 -8.23 21.95 -10.44
CA SER A 379 -9.35 22.44 -11.26
C SER A 379 -9.13 23.90 -11.66
N GLU A 380 -9.87 24.35 -12.66
CA GLU A 380 -9.99 25.78 -12.95
C GLU A 380 -10.83 26.44 -11.84
N ILE A 381 -10.57 27.73 -11.57
CA ILE A 381 -11.28 28.54 -10.56
C ILE A 381 -12.48 29.24 -11.18
#